data_AF-W2MY06-F1
#
_entry.id   AF-W2MY06-F1
#
_cell.length_a   1.000
_cell.length_b   1.000
_cell.length_c   1.000
_cell.angle_alpha   90.00
_cell.angle_beta   90.00
_cell.angle_gamma   90.00
#
_symmetry.space_group_name_H-M   'P 1'
#
loop_
_entity.id
_entity.type
_entity.pdbx_description
1 polymer ?
#
loop_
_entity_poly.entity_id
_entity_poly.type
_entity_poly.pdbx_seq_one_letter_code
_entity_poly.pdbx_strand_id
1 'polypeptide(L)'
;MLQLESKEVADEIVLGEKFAATATWIQLFLRRHTLSLRARTRQGQTTPQDALDATKEFKTLVLQTIFENKCVQVYNADQTGINFEYLPKKQFPSAWLRQCG
;
A
#
# COMPACT_ATOMS: atom_id res chain seq x y z
N MET A 1 13.28 7.73 10.68
CA MET A 1 13.21 6.42 11.35
C MET A 1 14.59 5.99 11.84
N LEU A 2 15.52 5.51 11.00
CA LEU A 2 16.84 5.04 11.46
C LEU A 2 17.62 6.02 12.35
N GLN A 3 17.65 7.32 12.00
CA GLN A 3 18.32 8.34 12.81
C GLN A 3 17.67 8.60 14.17
N LEU A 4 16.35 8.40 14.30
CA LEU A 4 15.61 8.60 15.55
C LEU A 4 15.92 7.43 16.50
N GLU A 5 15.72 6.20 16.00
CA GLU A 5 16.04 4.95 16.73
C GLU A 5 17.50 4.89 17.16
N SER A 6 18.43 5.34 16.30
CA SER A 6 19.86 5.34 16.63
C SER A 6 20.20 6.36 17.71
N LYS A 7 19.47 7.48 17.79
CA LYS A 7 19.66 8.51 18.82
C LYS A 7 19.07 8.07 20.16
N GLU A 8 17.89 7.47 20.16
CA GLU A 8 17.27 6.91 21.37
C GLU A 8 18.19 5.86 22.02
N VAL A 9 18.73 4.94 21.21
CA VAL A 9 19.69 3.93 21.70
C VAL A 9 21.02 4.58 22.14
N ALA A 10 21.45 5.68 21.50
CA ALA A 10 22.66 6.39 21.92
C ALA A 10 22.45 7.10 23.27
N ASP A 11 21.28 7.70 23.50
CA ASP A 11 20.91 8.34 24.77
C ASP A 11 20.81 7.32 25.90
N GLU A 12 20.23 6.14 25.65
CA GLU A 12 20.20 5.02 26.61
C GLU A 12 21.60 4.54 27.02
N ILE A 13 22.58 4.63 26.11
CA ILE A 13 23.96 4.20 26.35
C ILE A 13 24.86 5.40 26.76
N VAL A 14 24.27 6.59 26.94
CA VAL A 14 24.98 7.85 27.31
C VAL A 14 26.08 8.22 26.31
N LEU A 15 25.91 7.88 25.03
CA LEU A 15 26.70 8.48 23.96
C LEU A 15 26.13 9.87 23.71
N GLY A 16 26.79 10.89 24.27
CA GLY A 16 26.30 12.27 24.26
C GLY A 16 26.00 12.87 22.88
N GLU A 17 25.54 14.14 22.87
CA GLU A 17 24.88 14.84 21.75
C GLU A 17 25.61 14.84 20.39
N LYS A 18 26.90 14.47 20.34
CA LYS A 18 27.72 14.39 19.12
C LYS A 18 27.86 12.97 18.59
N PHE A 19 26.83 12.14 18.76
CA PHE A 19 26.81 10.79 18.21
C PHE A 19 26.96 10.80 16.68
N ALA A 20 28.00 10.15 16.17
CA ALA A 20 28.24 9.93 14.75
C ALA A 20 28.46 8.44 14.49
N ALA A 21 27.70 7.89 13.54
CA ALA A 21 27.77 6.47 13.18
C ALA A 21 28.56 6.27 11.89
N THR A 22 29.49 5.32 11.89
CA THR A 22 30.15 4.86 10.66
C THR A 22 29.21 3.95 9.86
N ALA A 23 29.49 3.76 8.56
CA ALA A 23 28.69 2.87 7.71
C ALA A 23 28.61 1.43 8.26
N THR A 24 29.71 0.92 8.82
CA THR A 24 29.77 -0.39 9.47
C THR A 24 28.89 -0.44 10.73
N TRP A 25 28.89 0.63 11.54
CA TRP A 25 28.03 0.72 12.71
C TRP A 25 26.56 0.69 12.32
N ILE A 26 26.17 1.45 11.28
CA ILE A 26 24.79 1.46 10.76
C ILE A 26 24.35 0.06 10.32
N GLN A 27 25.20 -0.67 9.59
CA GLN A 27 24.89 -2.02 9.14
C GLN A 27 24.69 -3.00 10.31
N LEU A 28 25.54 -2.93 11.33
CA LEU A 28 25.42 -3.76 12.53
C LEU A 28 24.19 -3.39 13.36
N PHE A 29 23.88 -2.10 13.49
CA PHE A 29 22.70 -1.60 14.18
C PHE A 29 21.42 -2.11 13.51
N LEU A 30 21.30 -1.95 12.19
CA LEU A 30 20.18 -2.46 11.41
C LEU A 30 19.99 -3.97 11.63
N ARG A 31 21.09 -4.74 11.59
CA ARG A 31 21.05 -6.19 11.82
C ARG A 31 20.62 -6.55 13.24
N ARG A 32 21.14 -5.86 14.26
CA ARG A 32 20.83 -6.12 15.68
C ARG A 32 19.37 -5.82 16.01
N HIS A 33 18.84 -4.73 15.47
CA HIS A 33 17.47 -4.27 15.73
C HIS A 33 16.47 -4.76 14.67
N THR A 34 16.86 -5.70 13.80
CA THR A 34 16.00 -6.27 12.74
C THR A 34 15.38 -5.21 11.80
N LEU A 35 16.07 -4.09 11.63
CA LEU A 35 15.67 -3.01 10.73
C LEU A 35 16.23 -3.25 9.33
N SER A 36 15.49 -2.86 8.30
CA SER A 36 15.93 -2.94 6.90
C SER A 36 15.78 -1.59 6.21
N LEU A 37 16.81 -1.18 5.46
CA LEU A 37 16.69 -0.06 4.53
C LEU A 37 15.91 -0.54 3.32
N ARG A 38 14.62 -0.25 3.29
CA ARG A 38 13.82 -0.48 2.09
C ARG A 38 14.32 0.46 1.00
N ALA A 39 14.61 -0.09 -0.18
CA ALA A 39 14.82 0.72 -1.37
C ALA A 39 13.58 1.62 -1.55
N ARG A 40 13.79 2.89 -1.92
CA ARG A 40 12.67 3.72 -2.38
C ARG A 40 12.02 2.96 -3.52
N THR A 41 10.78 2.52 -3.33
CA THR A 41 9.92 2.10 -4.43
C THR A 41 9.75 3.31 -5.32
N ARG A 42 10.51 3.32 -6.43
CA ARG A 42 10.52 4.40 -7.42
C ARG A 42 9.27 4.38 -8.31
N GLN A 43 8.27 3.58 -7.95
CA GLN A 43 6.98 3.48 -8.61
C GLN A 43 5.97 4.28 -7.77
N GLY A 44 5.51 5.43 -8.26
CA GLY A 44 4.29 6.05 -7.73
C GLY A 44 4.41 7.33 -6.92
N GLN A 45 5.40 8.19 -7.16
CA GLN A 45 5.21 9.61 -6.87
C GLN A 45 5.01 10.37 -8.17
N THR A 46 3.85 10.16 -8.79
CA THR A 46 3.26 11.17 -9.67
C THR A 46 3.20 12.46 -8.86
N THR A 47 3.77 13.56 -9.37
CA THR A 47 3.67 14.81 -8.62
C THR A 47 2.19 15.22 -8.52
N PRO A 48 1.79 15.99 -7.50
CA PRO A 48 0.40 16.44 -7.39
C PRO A 48 -0.08 17.14 -8.67
N GLN A 49 0.81 17.86 -9.34
CA GLN A 49 0.51 18.53 -10.60
C GLN A 49 0.28 17.54 -11.74
N ASP A 50 1.19 16.56 -11.92
CA ASP A 50 1.04 15.54 -12.97
C ASP A 50 -0.26 14.72 -12.78
N ALA A 51 -0.65 14.47 -11.54
CA ALA A 51 -1.90 13.77 -11.23
C ALA A 51 -3.14 14.59 -11.61
N LEU A 52 -3.11 15.91 -11.37
CA LEU A 52 -4.20 16.82 -11.76
C LEU A 52 -4.33 16.90 -13.27
N ASP A 53 -3.21 16.97 -13.99
CA ASP A 53 -3.23 17.09 -15.44
C ASP A 53 -3.69 15.78 -16.10
N ALA A 54 -3.21 14.62 -15.62
CA ALA A 54 -3.73 13.32 -16.07
C ALA A 54 -5.25 13.16 -15.81
N THR A 55 -5.76 13.70 -14.69
CA THR A 55 -7.19 13.69 -14.37
C THR A 55 -8.00 14.54 -15.35
N LYS A 56 -7.50 15.72 -15.74
CA LYS A 56 -8.17 16.60 -16.71
C LYS A 56 -8.20 15.97 -18.10
N GLU A 57 -7.09 15.40 -18.53
CA GLU A 57 -6.98 14.71 -19.82
C GLU A 57 -7.96 13.54 -19.88
N PHE A 58 -7.96 12.69 -18.86
CA PHE A 58 -8.88 11.56 -18.75
C PHE A 58 -10.34 11.99 -18.79
N LYS A 59 -10.72 13.02 -18.00
CA LYS A 59 -12.09 13.54 -17.99
C LYS A 59 -12.54 14.02 -19.38
N THR A 60 -11.65 14.71 -20.10
CA THR A 60 -11.95 15.23 -21.44
C THR A 60 -12.20 14.08 -22.41
N LEU A 61 -11.34 13.05 -22.39
CA LEU A 61 -11.50 11.86 -23.22
C LEU A 61 -12.80 11.13 -22.94
N VAL A 62 -13.18 10.96 -21.67
CA VAL A 62 -14.43 10.30 -21.27
C VAL A 62 -15.65 11.07 -21.80
N LEU A 63 -15.67 12.40 -21.64
CA LEU A 63 -16.78 13.23 -22.11
C LEU A 63 -16.91 13.22 -23.64
N GLN A 64 -15.78 13.29 -24.35
CA GLN A 64 -15.77 13.18 -25.81
C GLN A 64 -16.32 11.82 -26.26
N THR A 65 -15.86 10.74 -25.64
CA THR A 65 -16.32 9.38 -25.91
C THR A 65 -17.83 9.23 -25.68
N ILE A 66 -18.37 9.82 -24.61
CA ILE A 66 -19.82 9.81 -24.31
C ILE A 66 -20.61 10.50 -25.41
N PHE A 67 -20.14 11.67 -25.86
CA PHE A 67 -20.80 12.45 -26.91
C PHE A 67 -20.78 11.73 -28.26
N GLU A 68 -19.62 11.24 -28.69
CA GLU A 68 -19.43 10.55 -29.96
C GLU A 68 -20.28 9.28 -30.05
N ASN A 69 -20.31 8.49 -28.97
CA ASN A 69 -21.05 7.22 -28.93
C ASN A 69 -22.52 7.38 -28.51
N LYS A 70 -22.98 8.62 -28.25
CA LYS A 70 -24.34 8.92 -27.76
C LYS A 70 -24.71 8.08 -26.54
N CYS A 71 -23.76 7.91 -25.62
CA CYS A 71 -23.98 7.13 -24.41
C CYS A 71 -25.04 7.82 -23.55
N VAL A 72 -26.19 7.15 -23.35
CA VAL A 72 -27.28 7.65 -22.49
C VAL A 72 -26.98 7.39 -21.01
N GLN A 73 -26.23 6.34 -20.71
CA GLN A 73 -25.88 5.91 -19.36
C GLN A 73 -24.44 5.41 -19.31
N VAL A 74 -23.76 5.74 -18.21
CA VAL A 74 -22.39 5.31 -17.93
C VAL A 74 -22.41 4.51 -16.63
N TYR A 75 -21.93 3.28 -16.68
CA TYR A 75 -21.87 2.38 -15.53
C TYR A 75 -20.43 2.25 -15.04
N ASN A 76 -20.27 2.18 -13.72
CA ASN A 76 -18.98 1.81 -13.12
C ASN A 76 -18.78 0.30 -13.30
N ALA A 77 -17.62 -0.10 -13.76
CA ALA A 77 -17.24 -1.51 -13.97
C ALA A 77 -16.00 -1.87 -13.14
N ASP A 78 -15.87 -1.23 -11.97
CA ASP A 78 -14.78 -1.50 -11.06
C ASP A 78 -14.93 -2.87 -10.39
N GLN A 79 -13.80 -3.58 -10.30
CA GLN A 79 -13.75 -4.82 -9.54
C GLN A 79 -13.69 -4.47 -8.05
N THR A 80 -14.79 -4.69 -7.34
CA THR A 80 -14.77 -4.65 -5.86
C THR A 80 -14.18 -5.96 -5.34
N GLY A 81 -13.08 -5.88 -4.59
CA GLY A 81 -12.51 -7.04 -3.91
C GLY A 81 -13.49 -7.60 -2.89
N ILE A 82 -13.81 -8.89 -2.98
CA ILE A 82 -14.64 -9.58 -2.01
C ILE A 82 -13.73 -10.12 -0.91
N ASN A 83 -13.95 -9.71 0.34
CA ASN A 83 -13.28 -10.31 1.49
C ASN A 83 -14.07 -11.54 1.96
N PHE A 84 -13.48 -12.72 1.76
CA PHE A 84 -14.07 -14.00 2.15
C PHE A 84 -14.13 -14.23 3.67
N GLU A 85 -13.38 -13.49 4.48
CA GLU A 85 -13.44 -13.59 5.95
C GLU A 85 -14.74 -13.04 6.52
N TYR A 86 -15.34 -12.04 5.85
CA TYR A 86 -16.59 -11.41 6.26
C TYR A 86 -17.83 -12.07 5.64
N LEU A 87 -17.65 -13.07 4.77
CA LEU A 87 -18.77 -13.83 4.25
C LEU A 87 -19.24 -14.83 5.32
N PRO A 88 -20.55 -14.90 5.62
CA PRO A 88 -21.06 -15.89 6.55
C PRO A 88 -20.71 -17.29 6.02
N LYS A 89 -19.99 -18.07 6.83
CA LYS A 89 -19.69 -19.47 6.53
C LYS A 89 -21.01 -20.24 6.47
N LYS A 90 -21.58 -20.39 5.29
CA LYS A 90 -22.66 -21.35 5.05
C LYS A 90 -22.06 -22.74 5.16
N GLN A 91 -22.12 -23.30 6.36
CA GLN A 91 -21.90 -24.73 6.56
C GLN A 91 -23.19 -25.43 6.15
N PHE A 92 -23.13 -26.27 5.12
CA PHE A 92 -24.21 -27.20 4.84
C PHE A 92 -24.21 -28.24 5.96
N PRO A 93 -25.35 -28.49 6.63
CA PRO A 93 -25.43 -29.57 7.61
C PRO A 93 -25.04 -30.89 6.95
N SER A 94 -24.13 -31.66 7.56
CA SER A 94 -23.71 -32.98 7.09
C SER A 94 -24.88 -33.99 6.97
N ALA A 95 -26.06 -33.65 7.51
CA ALA A 95 -27.30 -34.39 7.34
C ALA A 95 -27.77 -34.45 5.87
N TRP A 96 -27.46 -33.45 5.04
CA TRP A 96 -27.88 -33.42 3.63
C TRP A 96 -27.03 -34.30 2.70
N LEU A 97 -25.85 -34.75 3.16
CA LEU A 97 -24.96 -35.63 2.39
C LEU A 97 -25.29 -37.13 2.54
N ARG A 98 -26.24 -37.50 3.43
CA ARG A 98 -26.62 -38.90 3.68
C ARG A 98 -27.91 -39.35 2.98
N GLN A 99 -28.51 -38.49 2.15
CA GLN A 99 -29.76 -38.82 1.43
C GLN A 99 -29.54 -39.17 -0.05
N CYS A 100 -28.30 -39.07 -0.54
CA CYS A 100 -27.91 -39.52 -1.87
C CYS A 100 -27.04 -40.78 -1.73
N GLY A 101 -27.67 -41.88 -1.34
CA GLY A 101 -27.11 -43.23 -1.29
C GLY A 101 -28.18 -44.22 -1.66
#